data_AF-A0A953RY33-F1
#
_entry.id   AF-A0A953RY33-F1
#
_cell.length_a   1.000
_cell.length_b   1.000
_cell.length_c   1.000
_cell.angle_alpha   90.00
_cell.angle_beta   90.00
_cell.angle_gamma   90.00
#
_symmetry.space_group_name_H-M   'P 1'
#
loop_
_entity.id
_entity.type
_entity.pdbx_description
1 polymer ?
#
loop_
_entity_poly.entity_id
_entity_poly.type
_entity_poly.pdbx_seq_one_letter_code
_entity_poly.pdbx_strand_id
1 'polypeptide(L)'
;MFSPLRQYGSYMDFSDQEIEAGDLWKKAILAFLEKATVAVLLVTAEFFDSEFIREVELPYLLKKHREGSLTIVWVPVSPSLHEETPLGPLQAALPPGKTIKEMPKDKRDAAWKTVCQQVKDALVAREEPAINTALEGTTVPRRAQDLQVLSRPATRRTEVFIRADNSEDWYHQGLILAGRMTLTCHFGNDKTKSGTGFHIRSITTDEVIPQQHGKPTKPFPKSRTESARVRVIRT
;
A
#
# COMPACT_ATOMS: atom_id res chain seq x y z
N MET A 1 6.70 -1.62 -19.57
CA MET A 1 5.55 -0.86 -19.04
C MET A 1 5.61 -0.65 -17.53
N PHE A 2 5.93 -1.68 -16.73
CA PHE A 2 5.92 -1.61 -15.26
C PHE A 2 7.15 -0.92 -14.62
N SER A 3 8.27 -0.80 -15.35
CA SER A 3 9.53 -0.23 -14.84
C SER A 3 9.42 1.10 -14.08
N PRO A 4 8.55 2.06 -14.44
CA PRO A 4 8.38 3.28 -13.65
C PRO A 4 7.88 3.03 -12.22
N LEU A 5 7.05 2.00 -12.00
CA LEU A 5 6.58 1.63 -10.67
C LEU A 5 7.69 1.00 -9.82
N ARG A 6 8.59 0.21 -10.43
CA ARG A 6 9.82 -0.28 -9.78
C ARG A 6 10.74 0.88 -9.40
N GLN A 7 11.09 1.73 -10.36
CA GLN A 7 12.14 2.75 -10.23
C GLN A 7 11.72 3.96 -9.40
N TYR A 8 10.50 4.47 -9.62
CA TYR A 8 10.03 5.72 -9.00
C TYR A 8 8.94 5.49 -7.94
N GLY A 9 8.23 4.37 -8.03
CA GLY A 9 7.19 3.99 -7.06
C GLY A 9 7.72 3.20 -5.87
N SER A 10 8.99 2.75 -5.89
CA SER A 10 9.57 1.86 -4.87
C SER A 10 8.75 0.59 -4.63
N TYR A 11 8.10 0.06 -5.67
CA TYR A 11 7.38 -1.20 -5.61
C TYR A 11 8.28 -2.35 -6.02
N MET A 12 8.10 -3.49 -5.34
CA MET A 12 8.69 -4.76 -5.73
C MET A 12 7.61 -5.62 -6.39
N ASP A 13 8.01 -6.36 -7.41
CA ASP A 13 7.20 -7.36 -8.08
C ASP A 13 8.04 -8.63 -8.27
N PHE A 14 7.35 -9.73 -8.54
CA PHE A 14 7.93 -11.05 -8.67
C PHE A 14 7.17 -11.82 -9.75
N SER A 15 7.91 -12.60 -10.53
CA SER A 15 7.37 -13.55 -11.50
C SER A 15 8.08 -14.89 -11.28
N ASP A 16 7.36 -15.99 -11.44
CA ASP A 16 7.93 -17.35 -11.36
C ASP A 16 9.03 -17.60 -12.40
N GLN A 17 9.02 -16.85 -13.51
CA GLN A 17 10.10 -16.82 -14.50
C GLN A 17 11.46 -16.35 -13.94
N GLU A 18 11.48 -15.73 -12.75
CA GLU A 18 12.69 -15.27 -12.07
C GLU A 18 13.31 -16.36 -11.15
N ILE A 19 12.68 -17.54 -11.03
CA ILE A 19 13.19 -18.66 -10.23
C ILE A 19 14.28 -19.42 -11.01
N GLU A 20 15.45 -19.61 -10.40
CA GLU A 20 16.55 -20.35 -11.01
C GLU A 20 16.33 -21.87 -10.98
N ALA A 21 16.91 -22.57 -11.96
CA ALA A 21 16.84 -24.03 -12.03
C ALA A 21 17.57 -24.66 -10.83
N GLY A 22 16.85 -25.48 -10.05
CA GLY A 22 17.39 -26.16 -8.86
C GLY A 22 16.80 -25.66 -7.54
N ASP A 23 16.09 -24.52 -7.54
CA ASP A 23 15.41 -24.02 -6.35
C ASP A 23 14.17 -24.85 -6.00
N LEU A 24 13.82 -24.85 -4.70
CA LEU A 24 12.51 -25.31 -4.23
C LEU A 24 11.43 -24.29 -4.65
N TRP A 25 11.15 -24.23 -5.95
CA TRP A 25 10.31 -23.23 -6.61
C TRP A 25 8.97 -23.00 -5.89
N LYS A 26 8.32 -24.07 -5.41
CA LYS A 26 7.07 -23.98 -4.64
C LYS A 26 7.22 -23.14 -3.35
N LYS A 27 8.33 -23.30 -2.63
CA LYS A 27 8.58 -22.58 -1.37
C LYS A 27 8.84 -21.09 -1.62
N ALA A 28 9.57 -20.78 -2.69
CA ALA A 28 9.82 -19.39 -3.09
C ALA A 28 8.50 -18.68 -3.44
N ILE A 29 7.67 -19.30 -4.29
CA ILE A 29 6.36 -18.75 -4.69
C ILE A 29 5.47 -18.51 -3.47
N LEU A 30 5.36 -19.48 -2.55
CA LEU A 30 4.55 -19.32 -1.34
C LEU A 30 5.00 -18.13 -0.47
N ALA A 31 6.30 -17.90 -0.35
CA ALA A 31 6.83 -16.75 0.40
C ALA A 31 6.48 -15.40 -0.25
N PHE A 32 6.44 -15.33 -1.58
CA PHE A 32 6.00 -14.12 -2.30
C PHE A 32 4.49 -13.94 -2.22
N LEU A 33 3.72 -15.01 -2.38
CA LEU A 33 2.25 -14.99 -2.21
C LEU A 33 1.85 -14.51 -0.81
N GLU A 34 2.63 -14.85 0.23
CA GLU A 34 2.41 -14.35 1.59
C GLU A 34 2.60 -12.83 1.72
N LYS A 35 3.58 -12.25 1.03
CA LYS A 35 3.89 -10.81 1.10
C LYS A 35 3.11 -9.96 0.12
N ALA A 36 2.54 -10.56 -0.93
CA ALA A 36 1.84 -9.86 -1.98
C ALA A 36 0.62 -9.10 -1.44
N THR A 37 0.50 -7.83 -1.83
CA THR A 37 -0.67 -6.97 -1.57
C THR A 37 -1.54 -6.78 -2.82
N VAL A 38 -0.96 -6.99 -4.00
CA VAL A 38 -1.64 -6.98 -5.29
C VAL A 38 -1.15 -8.19 -6.09
N ALA A 39 -2.07 -8.96 -6.67
CA ALA A 39 -1.75 -10.04 -7.60
C ALA A 39 -2.20 -9.66 -9.01
N VAL A 40 -1.30 -9.80 -9.98
CA VAL A 40 -1.61 -9.59 -11.40
C VAL A 40 -1.72 -10.94 -12.09
N LEU A 41 -2.93 -11.32 -12.52
CA LEU A 41 -3.17 -12.60 -13.18
C LEU A 41 -3.24 -12.39 -14.69
N LEU A 42 -2.35 -13.03 -15.44
CA LEU A 42 -2.35 -13.00 -16.89
C LEU A 42 -3.11 -14.22 -17.42
N VAL A 43 -4.40 -14.04 -17.69
CA VAL A 43 -5.33 -15.14 -17.94
C VAL A 43 -5.32 -15.54 -19.42
N THR A 44 -4.95 -16.78 -19.68
CA THR A 44 -5.06 -17.48 -20.97
C THR A 44 -5.80 -18.81 -20.78
N ALA A 45 -5.98 -19.61 -21.83
CA ALA A 45 -6.50 -20.97 -21.65
C ALA A 45 -5.52 -21.81 -20.80
N GLU A 46 -4.23 -21.71 -21.10
CA GLU A 46 -3.15 -22.45 -20.40
C GLU A 46 -3.02 -22.05 -18.92
N PHE A 47 -3.44 -20.84 -18.55
CA PHE A 47 -3.52 -20.41 -17.15
C PHE A 47 -4.42 -21.35 -16.33
N PHE A 48 -5.53 -21.81 -16.89
CA PHE A 48 -6.47 -22.72 -16.22
C PHE A 48 -6.08 -24.20 -16.32
N ASP A 49 -5.26 -24.56 -17.32
CA ASP A 49 -4.74 -25.92 -17.50
C ASP A 49 -3.60 -26.26 -16.53
N SER A 50 -2.98 -25.25 -15.92
CA SER A 50 -1.95 -25.43 -14.89
C SER A 50 -2.55 -25.97 -13.58
N GLU A 51 -2.16 -27.20 -13.22
CA GLU A 51 -2.53 -27.83 -11.95
C GLU A 51 -2.09 -26.99 -10.75
N PHE A 52 -0.90 -26.39 -10.80
CA PHE A 52 -0.40 -25.58 -9.70
C PHE A 52 -1.22 -24.29 -9.50
N ILE A 53 -1.59 -23.62 -10.58
CA ILE A 53 -2.46 -22.43 -10.50
C ILE A 53 -3.82 -22.81 -9.92
N ARG A 54 -4.43 -23.89 -10.43
CA ARG A 54 -5.78 -24.31 -10.04
C ARG A 54 -5.86 -24.79 -8.59
N GLU A 55 -4.90 -25.60 -8.15
CA GLU A 55 -4.95 -26.27 -6.84
C GLU A 55 -4.28 -25.45 -5.72
N VAL A 56 -3.38 -24.52 -6.04
CA VAL A 56 -2.57 -23.81 -5.03
C VAL A 56 -2.72 -22.30 -5.14
N GLU A 57 -2.29 -21.69 -6.25
CA GLU A 57 -2.14 -20.23 -6.32
C GLU A 57 -3.48 -19.51 -6.34
N LEU A 58 -4.37 -19.88 -7.26
CA LEU A 58 -5.65 -19.21 -7.44
C LEU A 58 -6.55 -19.33 -6.19
N PRO A 59 -6.72 -20.51 -5.54
CA PRO A 59 -7.46 -20.61 -4.29
C PRO A 59 -6.88 -19.73 -3.17
N TYR A 60 -5.55 -19.67 -3.04
CA TYR A 60 -4.88 -18.87 -2.03
C TYR A 60 -5.06 -17.35 -2.27
N LEU A 61 -4.88 -16.90 -3.51
CA LEU A 61 -5.07 -15.51 -3.89
C LEU A 61 -6.51 -15.06 -3.70
N LEU A 62 -7.49 -15.89 -4.08
CA LEU A 62 -8.91 -15.61 -3.88
C LEU A 62 -9.27 -15.57 -2.40
N LYS A 63 -8.68 -16.42 -1.56
CA LYS A 63 -8.85 -16.37 -0.11
C LYS A 63 -8.39 -15.02 0.44
N LYS A 64 -7.15 -14.60 0.14
CA LYS A 64 -6.63 -13.30 0.58
C LYS A 64 -7.43 -12.12 0.04
N HIS A 65 -7.92 -12.23 -1.19
CA HIS A 65 -8.78 -11.22 -1.79
C HIS A 65 -10.10 -11.06 -1.03
N ARG A 66 -10.76 -12.18 -0.68
CA ARG A 66 -11.97 -12.17 0.16
C ARG A 66 -11.72 -11.63 1.57
N GLU A 67 -10.55 -11.90 2.13
CA GLU A 67 -10.13 -11.36 3.43
C GLU A 67 -9.76 -9.86 3.37
N GLY A 68 -9.70 -9.27 2.17
CA GLY A 68 -9.33 -7.87 1.98
C GLY A 68 -7.84 -7.59 2.18
N SER A 69 -7.00 -8.62 2.31
CA SER A 69 -5.54 -8.50 2.48
C SER A 69 -4.79 -8.39 1.14
N LEU A 70 -5.46 -8.67 0.02
CA LEU A 70 -4.91 -8.63 -1.34
C LEU A 70 -5.92 -8.09 -2.36
N THR A 71 -5.45 -7.36 -3.36
CA THR A 71 -6.27 -6.99 -4.53
C THR A 71 -5.87 -7.83 -5.74
N ILE A 72 -6.84 -8.45 -6.42
CA ILE A 72 -6.60 -9.16 -7.68
C ILE A 72 -6.86 -8.20 -8.84
N VAL A 73 -5.88 -8.09 -9.74
CA VAL A 73 -6.01 -7.42 -11.04
C VAL A 73 -5.76 -8.47 -12.11
N TRP A 74 -6.82 -9.04 -12.67
CA TRP A 74 -6.67 -10.08 -13.69
C TRP A 74 -6.88 -9.50 -15.10
N VAL A 75 -6.09 -9.98 -16.05
CA VAL A 75 -6.00 -9.45 -17.41
C VAL A 75 -6.34 -10.57 -18.39
N PRO A 76 -7.38 -10.42 -19.24
CA PRO A 76 -7.67 -11.39 -20.28
C PRO A 76 -6.62 -11.25 -21.38
N VAL A 77 -5.64 -12.16 -21.41
CA VAL A 77 -4.56 -12.14 -22.42
C VAL A 77 -5.00 -12.84 -23.69
N SER A 78 -5.71 -13.97 -23.59
CA SER A 78 -6.31 -14.69 -24.73
C SER A 78 -7.70 -15.21 -24.39
N PRO A 79 -8.50 -15.62 -25.39
CA PRO A 79 -9.81 -16.22 -25.14
C PRO A 79 -9.69 -17.42 -24.21
N SER A 80 -10.63 -17.53 -23.27
CA SER A 80 -10.74 -18.61 -22.29
C SER A 80 -12.15 -18.63 -21.69
N LEU A 81 -12.58 -19.77 -21.16
CA LEU A 81 -13.85 -19.93 -20.43
C LEU A 81 -13.72 -19.48 -18.97
N HIS A 82 -13.13 -18.31 -18.75
CA HIS A 82 -12.88 -17.78 -17.41
C HIS A 82 -14.18 -17.55 -16.60
N GLU A 83 -15.30 -17.36 -17.28
CA GLU A 83 -16.64 -17.23 -16.69
C GLU A 83 -17.05 -18.49 -15.90
N GLU A 84 -16.57 -19.67 -16.31
CA GLU A 84 -16.82 -20.96 -15.67
C GLU A 84 -15.84 -21.25 -14.52
N THR A 85 -15.02 -20.27 -14.16
CA THR A 85 -13.97 -20.41 -13.15
C THR A 85 -14.25 -19.52 -11.95
N PRO A 86 -13.52 -19.68 -10.83
CA PRO A 86 -13.63 -18.77 -9.69
C PRO A 86 -13.33 -17.29 -10.01
N LEU A 87 -12.80 -16.96 -11.19
CA LEU A 87 -12.63 -15.58 -11.67
C LEU A 87 -13.89 -14.98 -12.28
N GLY A 88 -14.88 -15.78 -12.70
CA GLY A 88 -16.10 -15.30 -13.36
C GLY A 88 -16.85 -14.18 -12.62
N PRO A 89 -16.95 -14.23 -11.27
CA PRO A 89 -17.56 -13.14 -10.49
C PRO A 89 -16.71 -11.86 -10.38
N LEU A 90 -15.43 -11.88 -10.78
CA LEU A 90 -14.51 -10.75 -10.65
C LEU A 90 -14.40 -9.99 -11.97
N GLN A 91 -14.52 -8.66 -11.91
CA GLN A 91 -14.31 -7.83 -13.09
C GLN A 91 -12.85 -7.85 -13.55
N ALA A 92 -12.65 -8.04 -14.85
CA ALA A 92 -11.34 -7.98 -15.48
C ALA A 92 -10.78 -6.55 -15.53
N ALA A 93 -9.46 -6.44 -15.64
CA ALA A 93 -8.77 -5.16 -15.84
C ALA A 93 -9.10 -4.49 -17.19
N LEU A 94 -9.63 -5.26 -18.15
CA LEU A 94 -10.03 -4.79 -19.46
C LEU A 94 -11.54 -5.00 -19.67
N PRO A 95 -12.18 -4.23 -20.57
CA PRO A 95 -13.59 -4.41 -20.86
C PRO A 95 -13.93 -5.85 -21.29
N PRO A 96 -15.14 -6.36 -20.99
CA PRO A 96 -15.57 -7.69 -21.39
C PRO A 96 -15.42 -7.94 -22.90
N GLY A 97 -15.09 -9.19 -23.26
CA GLY A 97 -14.99 -9.63 -24.65
C GLY A 97 -13.80 -9.07 -25.44
N LYS A 98 -12.83 -8.41 -24.79
CA LYS A 98 -11.58 -7.96 -25.44
C LYS A 98 -10.36 -8.52 -24.75
N THR A 99 -9.75 -9.54 -25.34
CA THR A 99 -8.45 -10.05 -24.88
C THR A 99 -7.32 -9.24 -25.50
N ILE A 100 -6.15 -9.18 -24.84
CA ILE A 100 -4.96 -8.50 -25.38
C ILE A 100 -4.57 -9.04 -26.77
N LYS A 101 -4.68 -10.36 -26.99
CA LYS A 101 -4.32 -10.99 -28.28
C LYS A 101 -5.26 -10.58 -29.42
N GLU A 102 -6.54 -10.36 -29.16
CA GLU A 102 -7.52 -9.95 -30.18
C GLU A 102 -7.44 -8.45 -30.53
N MET A 103 -6.78 -7.65 -29.71
CA MET A 103 -6.62 -6.22 -29.98
C MET A 103 -5.61 -5.95 -31.12
N PRO A 104 -5.88 -4.94 -31.96
CA PRO A 104 -4.90 -4.39 -32.90
C PRO A 104 -3.59 -4.00 -32.20
N LYS A 105 -2.44 -4.19 -32.87
CA LYS A 105 -1.12 -3.98 -32.27
C LYS A 105 -0.95 -2.57 -31.68
N ASP A 106 -1.44 -1.55 -32.38
CA ASP A 106 -1.41 -0.14 -31.96
C ASP A 106 -2.25 0.16 -30.70
N LYS A 107 -3.17 -0.75 -30.33
CA LYS A 107 -4.02 -0.61 -29.13
C LYS A 107 -3.48 -1.38 -27.92
N ARG A 108 -2.54 -2.31 -28.11
CA ARG A 108 -2.03 -3.16 -27.01
C ARG A 108 -1.27 -2.35 -25.97
N ASP A 109 -0.45 -1.38 -26.38
CA ASP A 109 0.29 -0.54 -25.45
C ASP A 109 -0.65 0.32 -24.59
N ALA A 110 -1.73 0.84 -25.18
CA ALA A 110 -2.75 1.57 -24.44
C ALA A 110 -3.46 0.65 -23.43
N ALA A 111 -3.79 -0.58 -23.82
CA ALA A 111 -4.40 -1.56 -22.91
C ALA A 111 -3.46 -1.91 -21.74
N TRP A 112 -2.19 -2.18 -22.00
CA TRP A 112 -1.19 -2.44 -20.96
C TRP A 112 -0.93 -1.23 -20.06
N LYS A 113 -1.01 0.00 -20.59
CA LYS A 113 -0.96 1.22 -19.77
C LYS A 113 -2.14 1.28 -18.81
N THR A 114 -3.35 0.98 -19.28
CA THR A 114 -4.55 0.90 -18.44
C THR A 114 -4.40 -0.15 -17.34
N VAL A 115 -3.90 -1.34 -17.67
CA VAL A 115 -3.60 -2.38 -16.67
C VAL A 115 -2.60 -1.88 -15.64
N CYS A 116 -1.46 -1.32 -16.07
CA CYS A 116 -0.45 -0.79 -15.15
C CYS A 116 -1.00 0.34 -14.26
N GLN A 117 -1.92 1.16 -14.77
CA GLN A 117 -2.58 2.20 -13.99
C GLN A 117 -3.48 1.58 -12.91
N GLN A 118 -4.26 0.55 -13.23
CA GLN A 118 -5.08 -0.15 -12.23
C GLN A 118 -4.23 -0.85 -11.17
N VAL A 119 -3.11 -1.47 -11.56
CA VAL A 119 -2.15 -2.05 -10.61
C VAL A 119 -1.58 -0.97 -9.69
N LYS A 120 -1.18 0.18 -10.25
CA LYS A 120 -0.74 1.33 -9.46
C LYS A 120 -1.83 1.76 -8.48
N ASP A 121 -3.07 1.91 -8.91
CA ASP A 121 -4.18 2.36 -8.06
C ASP A 121 -4.48 1.36 -6.94
N ALA A 122 -4.40 0.06 -7.23
CA ALA A 122 -4.50 -1.00 -6.23
C ALA A 122 -3.36 -0.94 -5.20
N LEU A 123 -2.11 -0.72 -5.64
CA LEU A 123 -0.97 -0.56 -4.74
C LEU A 123 -1.11 0.69 -3.86
N VAL A 124 -1.50 1.81 -4.47
CA VAL A 124 -1.76 3.10 -3.82
C VAL A 124 -2.81 2.97 -2.72
N ALA A 125 -3.89 2.24 -2.98
CA ALA A 125 -4.99 2.04 -2.04
C ALA A 125 -4.57 1.24 -0.80
N ARG A 126 -3.50 0.45 -0.88
CA ARG A 126 -3.02 -0.43 0.20
C ARG A 126 -1.75 0.05 0.88
N GLU A 127 -1.21 1.19 0.45
CA GLU A 127 0.08 1.67 0.95
C GLU A 127 -0.07 2.32 2.33
N GLU A 128 0.24 1.57 3.38
CA GLU A 128 0.22 2.08 4.76
C GLU A 128 1.56 2.72 5.15
N PRO A 129 1.54 3.91 5.78
CA PRO A 129 2.73 4.49 6.36
C PRO A 129 3.26 3.59 7.49
N ALA A 130 4.52 3.19 7.40
CA ALA A 130 5.13 2.33 8.40
C ALA A 130 5.65 3.19 9.58
N ILE A 131 4.82 3.36 10.61
CA ILE A 131 5.22 4.07 11.83
C ILE A 131 6.45 3.40 12.46
N ASN A 132 7.32 4.22 13.06
CA ASN A 132 8.47 3.72 13.82
C ASN A 132 8.02 3.23 15.20
N THR A 133 7.79 1.92 15.33
CA THR A 133 7.37 1.29 16.59
C THR A 133 8.43 1.38 17.69
N ALA A 134 9.69 1.65 17.36
CA ALA A 134 10.74 1.90 18.37
C ALA A 134 10.50 3.18 19.19
N LEU A 135 9.59 4.06 18.75
CA LEU A 135 9.18 5.23 19.54
C LEU A 135 8.26 4.87 20.71
N GLU A 136 7.65 3.69 20.73
CA GLU A 136 6.71 3.31 21.78
C GLU A 136 7.31 3.43 23.18
N GLY A 137 6.66 4.18 24.07
CA GLY A 137 7.09 4.42 25.44
C GLY A 137 8.31 5.35 25.59
N THR A 138 8.90 5.83 24.50
CA THR A 138 10.09 6.70 24.57
C THR A 138 9.74 8.11 25.06
N THR A 139 10.75 8.80 25.60
CA THR A 139 10.61 10.19 26.02
C THR A 139 11.00 11.16 24.91
N VAL A 140 10.23 12.22 24.70
CA VAL A 140 10.48 13.25 23.69
C VAL A 140 10.48 14.66 24.30
N PRO A 141 11.33 15.57 23.80
CA PRO A 141 11.26 16.97 24.18
C PRO A 141 10.00 17.62 23.61
N ARG A 142 9.71 18.86 24.05
CA ARG A 142 8.62 19.68 23.48
C ARG A 142 8.62 19.70 21.96
N ARG A 143 9.80 19.95 21.39
CA ARG A 143 10.04 20.06 19.96
C ARG A 143 11.13 19.05 19.61
N ALA A 144 10.73 17.93 19.04
CA ALA A 144 11.66 16.93 18.53
C ALA A 144 12.01 17.29 17.09
N GLN A 145 13.23 17.77 16.86
CA GLN A 145 13.74 18.01 15.51
C GLN A 145 14.15 16.68 14.89
N ASP A 146 13.87 16.51 13.60
CA ASP A 146 14.23 15.32 12.81
C ASP A 146 13.84 13.98 13.47
N LEU A 147 12.69 13.95 14.15
CA LEU A 147 12.16 12.72 14.74
C LEU A 147 11.91 11.70 13.63
N GLN A 148 12.50 10.52 13.73
CA GLN A 148 12.24 9.41 12.82
C GLN A 148 10.85 8.81 13.10
N VAL A 149 9.83 9.44 12.52
CA VAL A 149 8.42 9.05 12.65
C VAL A 149 8.14 7.73 11.92
N LEU A 150 8.78 7.49 10.78
CA LEU A 150 8.60 6.28 9.98
C LEU A 150 9.79 5.32 10.11
N SER A 151 9.54 4.01 10.16
CA SER A 151 10.58 2.98 10.22
C SER A 151 11.31 2.76 8.89
N ARG A 152 10.67 3.12 7.78
CA ARG A 152 11.25 3.10 6.42
C ARG A 152 10.88 4.39 5.69
N PRO A 153 11.62 4.77 4.64
CA PRO A 153 11.26 5.92 3.81
C PRO A 153 9.81 5.86 3.35
N ALA A 154 9.12 7.00 3.42
CA ALA A 154 7.78 7.13 2.88
C ALA A 154 7.82 6.85 1.38
N THR A 155 6.89 6.04 0.89
CA THR A 155 6.78 5.77 -0.55
C THR A 155 6.09 6.94 -1.28
N ARG A 156 5.28 7.73 -0.56
CA ARG A 156 4.63 8.96 -1.04
C ARG A 156 4.45 9.99 0.08
N ARG A 157 3.81 11.12 -0.27
CA ARG A 157 3.33 12.12 0.69
C ARG A 157 2.55 11.46 1.84
N THR A 158 3.10 11.57 3.04
CA THR A 158 2.55 11.03 4.28
C THR A 158 2.36 12.16 5.27
N GLU A 159 1.20 12.24 5.89
CA GLU A 159 0.80 13.33 6.79
C GLU A 159 0.85 12.86 8.23
N VAL A 160 1.54 13.62 9.09
CA VAL A 160 1.77 13.23 10.49
C VAL A 160 0.88 14.05 11.42
N PHE A 161 0.24 13.36 12.35
CA PHE A 161 -0.65 13.93 13.34
C PHE A 161 -0.24 13.50 14.75
N ILE A 162 -0.40 14.41 15.69
CA ILE A 162 -0.13 14.17 17.11
C ILE A 162 -1.33 14.58 17.94
N ARG A 163 -1.67 13.76 18.94
CA ARG A 163 -2.74 14.00 19.90
C ARG A 163 -2.23 13.71 21.31
N ALA A 164 -2.56 14.56 22.28
CA ALA A 164 -2.24 14.33 23.69
C ALA A 164 -3.21 13.32 24.32
N ASP A 165 -2.79 12.55 25.34
CA ASP A 165 -3.66 11.60 26.04
C ASP A 165 -4.91 12.25 26.67
N ASN A 166 -4.78 13.51 27.07
CA ASN A 166 -5.83 14.27 27.74
C ASN A 166 -6.67 15.13 26.77
N SER A 167 -6.62 14.84 25.46
CA SER A 167 -7.35 15.57 24.44
C SER A 167 -7.79 14.64 23.31
N GLU A 168 -8.96 14.92 22.72
CA GLU A 168 -9.41 14.24 21.50
C GLU A 168 -8.89 14.90 20.22
N ASP A 169 -8.19 16.02 20.35
CA ASP A 169 -7.81 16.88 19.24
C ASP A 169 -6.50 16.44 18.60
N TRP A 170 -6.56 16.14 17.30
CA TRP A 170 -5.39 15.88 16.48
C TRP A 170 -4.80 17.16 15.91
N TYR A 171 -3.48 17.30 16.02
CA TYR A 171 -2.73 18.43 15.50
C TYR A 171 -1.84 17.95 14.37
N HIS A 172 -2.06 18.49 13.17
CA HIS A 172 -1.20 18.27 12.02
C HIS A 172 0.20 18.83 12.28
N GLN A 173 1.22 17.98 12.12
CA GLN A 173 2.62 18.35 12.32
C GLN A 173 3.31 18.74 11.01
N GLY A 174 2.79 18.27 9.89
CA GLY A 174 3.37 18.44 8.57
C GLY A 174 3.43 17.14 7.79
N LEU A 175 4.14 17.20 6.66
CA LEU A 175 4.23 16.11 5.70
C LEU A 175 5.65 15.55 5.60
N ILE A 176 5.74 14.24 5.44
CA ILE A 176 6.94 13.51 5.06
C ILE A 176 6.84 13.21 3.56
N LEU A 177 7.81 13.73 2.78
CA LEU A 177 7.90 13.49 1.34
C LEU A 177 8.42 12.08 1.04
N ALA A 178 8.15 11.61 -0.18
CA ALA A 178 8.69 10.36 -0.67
C ALA A 178 10.22 10.30 -0.49
N GLY A 179 10.74 9.16 -0.03
CA GLY A 179 12.16 8.95 0.26
C GLY A 179 12.63 9.47 1.62
N ARG A 180 11.77 10.13 2.41
CA ARG A 180 12.10 10.62 3.76
C ARG A 180 11.39 9.82 4.85
N MET A 181 11.90 9.91 6.08
CA MET A 181 11.33 9.22 7.24
C MET A 181 11.20 10.10 8.50
N THR A 182 11.74 11.32 8.45
CA THR A 182 11.83 12.22 9.60
C THR A 182 10.93 13.44 9.45
N LEU A 183 10.49 13.99 10.58
CA LEU A 183 9.75 15.26 10.65
C LEU A 183 10.06 15.97 11.96
N THR A 184 10.03 17.31 11.97
CA THR A 184 10.00 18.06 13.23
C THR A 184 8.60 17.99 13.83
N CYS A 185 8.49 17.48 15.06
CA CYS A 185 7.22 17.29 15.76
C CYS A 185 7.15 18.11 17.05
N HIS A 186 5.96 18.60 17.37
CA HIS A 186 5.66 19.37 18.57
C HIS A 186 4.68 18.61 19.46
N PHE A 187 5.05 18.40 20.72
CA PHE A 187 4.32 17.59 21.69
C PHE A 187 3.62 18.47 22.73
N GLY A 188 2.74 19.38 22.30
CA GLY A 188 2.06 20.35 23.18
C GLY A 188 2.79 21.70 23.30
N ASN A 189 2.39 22.53 24.26
CA ASN A 189 2.85 23.92 24.42
C ASN A 189 3.63 24.15 25.73
N ASP A 190 3.82 25.40 26.13
CA ASP A 190 4.50 25.79 27.38
C ASP A 190 3.76 25.36 28.65
N LYS A 191 2.44 25.15 28.57
CA LYS A 191 1.58 24.75 29.70
C LYS A 191 1.45 23.23 29.82
N THR A 192 1.95 22.48 28.84
CA THR A 192 1.93 21.01 28.85
C THR A 192 2.91 20.51 29.93
N LYS A 193 2.41 19.69 30.85
CA LYS A 193 3.21 19.11 31.93
C LYS A 193 4.17 18.06 31.39
N SER A 194 5.34 17.94 32.04
CA SER A 194 6.19 16.77 31.90
C SER A 194 5.42 15.50 32.28
N GLY A 195 5.71 14.39 31.63
CA GLY A 195 5.02 13.11 31.78
C GLY A 195 3.72 12.97 30.98
N THR A 196 3.24 14.02 30.30
CA THR A 196 2.07 13.90 29.42
C THR A 196 2.37 12.99 28.24
N GLY A 197 1.51 12.00 28.01
CA GLY A 197 1.60 11.11 26.85
C GLY A 197 1.03 11.72 25.58
N PHE A 198 1.59 11.32 24.44
CA PHE A 198 1.17 11.74 23.12
C PHE A 198 1.15 10.56 22.16
N HIS A 199 0.08 10.47 21.38
CA HIS A 199 -0.03 9.51 20.29
C HIS A 199 0.41 10.14 18.98
N ILE A 200 1.28 9.45 18.26
CA ILE A 200 1.70 9.79 16.90
C ILE A 200 0.98 8.85 15.95
N ARG A 201 0.45 9.42 14.87
CA ARG A 201 -0.16 8.69 13.77
C ARG A 201 0.22 9.33 12.45
N SER A 202 0.39 8.51 11.42
CA SER A 202 0.61 8.95 10.05
C SER A 202 -0.52 8.47 9.15
N ILE A 203 -0.88 9.26 8.13
CA ILE A 203 -1.88 8.87 7.13
C ILE A 203 -1.38 9.17 5.72
N THR A 204 -1.92 8.48 4.73
CA THR A 204 -1.94 8.99 3.36
C THR A 204 -3.34 9.51 3.06
N THR A 205 -3.43 10.59 2.29
CA THR A 205 -4.70 11.20 1.89
C THR A 205 -4.55 11.85 0.52
N ASP A 206 -5.66 11.99 -0.19
CA ASP A 206 -5.77 12.77 -1.42
C ASP A 206 -6.26 14.20 -1.13
N GLU A 207 -6.63 14.49 0.12
CA GLU A 207 -7.07 15.81 0.57
C GLU A 207 -5.88 16.74 0.84
N VAL A 208 -6.06 18.03 0.52
CA VAL A 208 -5.13 19.06 0.95
C VAL A 208 -5.44 19.43 2.40
N ILE A 209 -4.51 19.16 3.31
CA ILE A 209 -4.62 19.60 4.70
C ILE A 209 -4.12 21.04 4.81
N PRO A 210 -4.99 22.01 5.16
CA PRO A 210 -4.58 23.41 5.30
C PRO A 210 -3.68 23.60 6.53
N GLN A 211 -2.83 24.62 6.50
CA GLN A 211 -2.04 25.01 7.67
C GLN A 211 -2.96 25.47 8.81
N GLN A 212 -2.88 24.80 9.96
CA GLN A 212 -3.76 25.08 11.09
C GLN A 212 -3.17 26.09 12.10
N HIS A 213 -1.94 26.56 11.92
CA HIS A 213 -1.26 27.55 12.80
C HIS A 213 -1.41 27.26 14.32
N GLY A 214 -1.25 25.99 14.72
CA GLY A 214 -1.38 25.58 16.13
C GLY A 214 -2.81 25.30 16.58
N LYS A 215 -3.81 25.41 15.71
CA LYS A 215 -5.17 24.91 15.93
C LYS A 215 -5.24 23.41 15.64
N PRO A 216 -6.19 22.69 16.26
CA PRO A 216 -6.42 21.29 15.94
C PRO A 216 -7.07 21.15 14.56
N THR A 217 -6.79 20.04 13.89
CA THR A 217 -7.38 19.69 12.59
C THR A 217 -8.77 19.10 12.82
N LYS A 218 -9.82 19.88 12.51
CA LYS A 218 -11.23 19.47 12.64
C LYS A 218 -12.02 19.79 11.36
N PRO A 219 -12.76 18.84 10.77
CA PRO A 219 -12.75 17.41 11.11
C PRO A 219 -11.38 16.77 10.85
N PHE A 220 -11.15 15.58 11.42
CA PHE A 220 -9.96 14.80 11.06
C PHE A 220 -10.05 14.43 9.56
N PRO A 221 -8.96 14.58 8.77
CA PRO A 221 -9.01 14.38 7.33
C PRO A 221 -9.39 12.96 6.95
N LYS A 222 -10.03 12.79 5.80
CA LYS A 222 -10.30 11.46 5.28
C LYS A 222 -8.99 10.84 4.80
N SER A 223 -8.57 9.75 5.43
CA SER A 223 -7.39 9.00 5.01
C SER A 223 -7.74 7.98 3.94
N ARG A 224 -6.81 7.78 3.02
CA ARG A 224 -6.77 6.58 2.17
C ARG A 224 -6.26 5.39 2.98
N THR A 225 -5.14 5.58 3.69
CA THR A 225 -4.55 4.58 4.59
C THR A 225 -4.02 5.25 5.85
N GLU A 226 -3.89 4.47 6.92
CA GLU A 226 -3.45 4.94 8.23
C GLU A 226 -2.37 4.02 8.77
N SER A 227 -1.39 4.58 9.46
CA SER A 227 -0.43 3.79 10.22
C SER A 227 -1.05 3.25 11.51
N ALA A 228 -0.42 2.23 12.09
CA ALA A 228 -0.52 1.99 13.53
C ALA A 228 -0.15 3.25 14.33
N ARG A 229 -0.55 3.29 15.60
CA ARG A 229 -0.23 4.40 16.51
C ARG A 229 0.91 4.01 17.42
N VAL A 230 1.74 4.99 17.76
CA VAL A 230 2.74 4.85 18.82
C VAL A 230 2.52 5.93 19.86
N ARG A 231 2.82 5.62 21.13
CA ARG A 231 2.71 6.56 22.24
C ARG A 231 4.10 6.93 22.75
N VAL A 232 4.35 8.23 22.89
CA VAL A 232 5.57 8.81 23.49
C VAL A 232 5.22 9.64 24.71
N ILE A 233 6.20 9.94 25.56
CA ILE A 233 6.04 10.68 26.81
C ILE A 233 6.82 11.98 26.72
N ARG A 234 6.19 13.12 27.04
CA ARG A 234 6.88 14.41 27.09
C ARG A 234 7.82 14.49 28.29
N THR A 235 9.09 14.85 28.06
CA THR A 235 10.04 15.25 29.11
C THR A 235 9.67 16.57 29.76
#